data_AF-A0A4U5UTE1-F1
#
_entry.id   AF-A0A4U5UTE1-F1
#
_cell.length_a   1.000
_cell.length_b   1.000
_cell.length_c   1.000
_cell.angle_alpha   90.00
_cell.angle_beta   90.00
_cell.angle_gamma   90.00
#
_symmetry.space_group_name_H-M   'P 1'
#
loop_
_entity.id
_entity.type
_entity.pdbx_description
1 polymer ?
#
loop_
_entity_poly.entity_id
_entity_poly.type
_entity_poly.pdbx_seq_one_letter_code
_entity_poly.pdbx_strand_id
1 'polypeptide(L)'
;MEMFNLNCKLINFIHHLKERCGLDFKDCVDLMDRSGRVMNLEGKQQSVALTSSVLEERQYYVLLRVCQLLNKLSNPNKEQDRKMRAGRTQRSSPDKRIRSNTRSADNMK
;
A
#
# COMPACT_ATOMS: atom_id res chain seq x y z
N MET A 1 -19.52 5.85 27.43
CA MET A 1 -18.09 6.18 27.47
C MET A 1 -17.32 4.90 27.22
N GLU A 2 -16.39 4.92 26.27
CA GLU A 2 -15.52 3.78 25.97
C GLU A 2 -14.27 3.86 26.86
N MET A 3 -13.85 2.74 27.44
CA MET A 3 -12.65 2.66 28.26
C MET A 3 -11.55 1.96 27.48
N PHE A 4 -10.34 2.49 27.57
CA PHE A 4 -9.18 1.90 26.93
C PHE A 4 -8.25 1.28 27.97
N ASN A 5 -7.66 0.13 27.63
CA ASN A 5 -6.68 -0.51 28.49
C ASN A 5 -5.31 0.13 28.29
N LEU A 6 -4.80 0.86 29.30
CA LEU A 6 -3.49 1.50 29.24
C LEU A 6 -2.31 0.52 29.38
N ASN A 7 -2.57 -0.72 29.80
CA ASN A 7 -1.57 -1.79 29.92
C ASN A 7 -1.31 -2.52 28.59
N CYS A 8 -1.96 -2.13 27.50
CA CYS A 8 -1.66 -2.68 26.18
C CYS A 8 -0.47 -1.93 25.54
N LYS A 9 0.09 -2.54 24.49
CA LYS A 9 1.12 -1.89 23.67
C LYS A 9 0.51 -0.75 22.87
N LEU A 10 1.25 0.35 22.77
CA LEU A 10 0.78 1.57 22.10
C LEU A 10 0.45 1.35 20.62
N ILE A 11 1.22 0.51 19.92
CA ILE A 11 0.89 0.08 18.54
C ILE A 11 -0.49 -0.59 18.44
N ASN A 12 -0.86 -1.45 19.39
CA ASN A 12 -2.17 -2.11 19.40
C ASN A 12 -3.28 -1.11 19.72
N PHE A 13 -3.01 -0.18 20.63
CA PHE A 13 -3.94 0.89 20.97
C PHE A 13 -4.24 1.79 19.77
N ILE A 14 -3.19 2.27 19.09
CA ILE A 14 -3.32 3.13 17.91
C ILE A 14 -4.03 2.38 16.78
N HIS A 15 -3.70 1.11 16.55
CA HIS A 15 -4.39 0.28 15.57
C HIS A 15 -5.90 0.23 15.85
N HIS A 16 -6.28 -0.01 17.11
CA HIS A 16 -7.69 -0.06 17.50
C HIS A 16 -8.38 1.29 17.30
N LEU A 17 -7.73 2.42 17.62
CA LEU A 17 -8.27 3.76 17.34
C LEU A 17 -8.52 3.99 15.85
N LYS A 18 -7.58 3.57 14.98
CA LYS A 18 -7.72 3.70 13.53
C LYS A 18 -8.88 2.86 13.01
N GLU A 19 -8.97 1.60 13.44
CA GLU A 19 -10.06 0.70 13.06
C GLU A 19 -11.43 1.26 13.44
N ARG A 20 -11.57 1.77 14.68
CA ARG A 20 -12.81 2.39 15.18
C ARG A 20 -13.21 3.65 14.39
N CYS A 21 -12.24 4.39 13.87
CA CYS A 21 -12.47 5.58 13.05
C CYS A 21 -12.62 5.31 11.54
N GLY A 22 -12.44 4.05 11.11
CA GLY A 22 -12.40 3.71 9.69
C GLY A 22 -11.22 4.36 8.95
N LEU A 23 -10.06 4.47 9.61
CA LEU A 23 -8.85 5.09 9.08
C LEU A 23 -7.90 4.07 8.45
N ASP A 24 -7.18 4.49 7.42
CA ASP A 24 -6.10 3.69 6.82
C ASP A 24 -4.86 3.68 7.74
N PHE A 25 -3.99 2.69 7.56
CA PHE A 25 -2.71 2.62 8.24
C PHE A 25 -1.82 3.85 8.02
N LYS A 26 -2.01 4.56 6.90
CA LYS A 26 -1.31 5.81 6.57
C LYS A 26 -1.86 7.04 7.26
N ASP A 27 -3.11 7.00 7.72
CA ASP A 27 -3.74 8.14 8.38
C ASP A 27 -3.18 8.32 9.79
N CYS A 28 -3.20 9.55 10.27
CA CYS A 28 -2.69 9.90 11.60
C CYS A 28 -3.86 10.11 12.57
N VAL A 29 -3.66 9.63 13.79
CA VAL A 29 -4.60 9.81 14.90
C VAL A 29 -3.85 10.41 16.07
N ASP A 30 -4.47 11.37 16.73
CA ASP A 30 -3.97 11.95 17.97
C ASP A 30 -5.11 12.04 18.99
N LEU A 31 -4.76 12.23 20.25
CA LEU A 31 -5.71 12.41 21.34
C LEU A 31 -5.51 13.79 21.95
N MET A 32 -6.59 14.50 22.26
CA MET A 32 -6.53 15.73 23.03
C MET A 32 -7.05 15.47 24.44
N ASP A 33 -6.32 15.90 25.46
CA ASP A 33 -6.81 15.84 26.84
C ASP A 33 -7.78 16.99 27.15
N ARG A 34 -8.38 16.95 28.33
CA ARG A 34 -9.30 18.00 28.82
C ARG A 34 -8.67 19.39 28.96
N SER A 35 -7.33 19.49 28.99
CA SER A 35 -6.61 20.76 29.07
C SER A 35 -6.33 21.36 27.68
N GLY A 36 -6.70 20.64 26.62
CA GLY A 36 -6.44 21.03 25.24
C GLY A 36 -5.06 20.60 24.73
N ARG A 37 -4.29 19.84 25.52
CA ARG A 37 -3.00 19.32 25.06
C ARG A 37 -3.19 18.15 24.12
N VAL A 38 -2.51 18.19 22.97
CA VAL A 38 -2.48 17.09 22.01
C VAL A 38 -1.38 16.11 22.38
N MET A 39 -1.75 14.83 22.52
CA MET A 39 -0.85 13.70 22.71
C MET A 39 -0.39 13.25 21.32
N ASN A 40 0.87 13.52 20.99
CA ASN A 40 1.47 13.07 19.73
C ASN A 40 1.62 11.54 19.74
N LEU A 41 0.74 10.87 19.00
CA LEU A 41 0.76 9.42 18.80
C LEU A 41 1.42 9.06 17.46
N GLU A 42 1.45 9.98 16.49
CA GLU A 42 2.07 9.78 15.18
C GLU A 42 3.53 9.35 15.29
N GLY A 43 4.33 10.05 16.09
CA GLY A 43 5.74 9.69 16.31
C GLY A 43 5.93 8.37 17.04
N LYS A 44 4.86 7.77 17.57
CA LYS A 44 4.87 6.56 18.40
C LYS A 44 4.01 5.42 17.84
N GLN A 45 3.57 5.50 16.58
CA GLN A 45 2.69 4.48 15.98
C GLN A 45 3.30 3.06 15.98
N GLN A 46 4.62 2.97 15.89
CA GLN A 46 5.35 1.70 15.90
C GLN A 46 5.94 1.37 17.28
N SER A 47 5.59 2.14 18.32
CA SER A 47 6.12 1.94 19.66
C SER A 47 5.54 0.68 20.30
N VAL A 48 6.45 -0.14 20.85
CA VAL A 48 6.12 -1.32 21.65
C VAL A 48 5.90 -0.95 23.13
N ALA A 49 6.13 0.32 23.50
CA ALA A 49 5.91 0.81 24.85
C ALA A 49 4.44 0.67 25.26
N LEU A 50 4.18 0.64 26.56
CA LEU A 50 2.82 0.63 27.09
C LEU A 50 2.12 1.95 26.78
N THR A 51 0.81 1.89 26.56
CA THR A 51 -0.02 3.08 26.32
C THR A 51 0.02 4.04 27.51
N SER A 52 0.18 3.52 28.74
CA SER A 52 0.39 4.30 29.97
C SER A 52 1.65 5.18 29.96
N SER A 53 2.58 5.00 29.02
CA SER A 53 3.73 5.89 28.83
C SER A 53 3.37 7.22 28.15
N VAL A 54 2.17 7.33 27.58
CA VAL A 54 1.69 8.50 26.84
C VAL A 54 0.38 9.03 27.40
N LEU A 55 -0.48 8.14 27.89
CA LEU A 55 -1.78 8.47 28.44
C LEU A 55 -1.83 8.18 29.93
N GLU A 56 -2.65 8.95 30.65
CA GLU A 56 -2.84 8.86 32.09
C GLU A 56 -4.12 8.10 32.42
N GLU A 57 -4.08 7.33 33.52
CA GLU A 57 -5.24 6.59 34.01
C GLU A 57 -6.39 7.54 34.41
N ARG A 58 -7.63 7.08 34.19
CA ARG A 58 -8.88 7.79 34.59
C ARG A 58 -9.03 9.18 33.97
N GLN A 59 -8.36 9.44 32.85
CA GLN A 59 -8.44 10.70 32.13
C GLN A 59 -9.34 10.60 30.90
N TYR A 60 -9.98 11.73 30.55
CA TYR A 60 -10.80 11.86 29.36
C TYR A 60 -10.00 12.44 28.20
N TYR A 61 -10.13 11.78 27.05
CA TYR A 61 -9.49 12.19 25.81
C TYR A 61 -10.51 12.30 24.68
N VAL A 62 -10.34 13.32 23.85
CA VAL A 62 -11.08 13.51 22.60
C VAL A 62 -10.22 13.00 21.46
N LEU A 63 -10.79 12.14 20.62
CA LEU A 63 -10.09 11.62 19.46
C LEU A 63 -10.04 12.64 18.33
N LEU A 64 -8.82 12.97 17.90
CA LEU A 64 -8.54 13.83 16.78
C LEU A 64 -8.06 12.97 15.61
N ARG A 65 -8.71 13.15 14.47
CA ARG A 65 -8.33 12.50 13.21
C ARG A 65 -7.67 13.53 12.31
N VAL A 66 -6.46 13.25 11.87
CA VAL A 66 -5.73 14.06 10.89
C VAL A 66 -5.64 13.27 9.60
N CYS A 67 -6.58 13.56 8.69
CA CYS A 67 -6.55 12.99 7.35
C CYS A 67 -5.52 13.77 6.51
N GLN A 68 -4.51 13.10 5.97
CA GLN A 68 -3.67 13.69 4.93
C GLN A 68 -4.50 13.74 3.64
N LEU A 69 -5.23 14.83 3.44
CA LEU A 69 -6.06 15.03 2.27
C LEU A 69 -5.17 15.13 1.02
N LEU A 70 -5.12 14.02 0.26
CA LEU A 70 -4.81 13.95 -1.18
C LEU A 70 -3.42 14.40 -1.67
N ASN A 71 -2.43 13.51 -1.57
CA ASN A 71 -1.37 13.42 -2.60
C ASN A 71 -1.86 12.69 -3.88
N LYS A 72 -3.16 12.38 -4.00
CA LYS A 72 -3.72 11.62 -5.11
C LYS A 72 -5.02 12.19 -5.68
N LEU A 73 -5.02 13.48 -6.02
CA LEU A 73 -5.64 13.89 -7.29
C LEU A 73 -4.71 13.54 -8.47
N SER A 74 -4.07 12.35 -8.45
CA SER A 74 -3.36 11.84 -9.62
C SER A 74 -4.40 11.24 -10.57
N ASN A 75 -4.90 12.08 -11.48
CA ASN A 75 -5.59 11.79 -12.74
C ASN A 75 -6.28 10.40 -12.90
N PRO A 76 -7.62 10.34 -13.06
CA PRO A 76 -8.37 9.09 -13.23
C PRO A 76 -8.23 8.44 -14.63
N ASN A 77 -7.16 8.67 -15.37
CA ASN A 77 -7.07 8.21 -16.77
C ASN A 77 -6.01 7.12 -16.98
N LYS A 78 -6.36 5.88 -16.62
CA LYS A 78 -5.86 4.65 -17.27
C LYS A 78 -6.91 3.55 -17.20
N GLU A 79 -8.01 3.76 -17.91
CA GLU A 79 -8.91 2.67 -18.32
C GLU A 79 -8.96 2.63 -19.85
N GLN A 80 -8.01 1.91 -20.44
CA GLN A 80 -7.94 1.39 -21.81
C GLN A 80 -6.70 0.46 -21.78
N ASP A 81 -6.73 -0.83 -22.07
CA ASP A 81 -7.57 -1.55 -23.01
C ASP A 81 -7.49 -3.06 -22.66
N ARG A 82 -8.45 -3.58 -21.89
CA ARG A 82 -8.70 -5.02 -21.83
C ARG A 82 -9.82 -5.34 -22.81
N LYS A 83 -9.48 -5.53 -24.07
CA LYS A 83 -10.39 -6.16 -25.02
C LYS A 83 -9.67 -7.24 -25.83
N MET A 84 -9.78 -8.46 -25.31
CA MET A 84 -9.76 -9.67 -26.11
C MET A 84 -10.62 -9.50 -27.37
N ARG A 85 -10.06 -9.82 -28.55
CA ARG A 85 -10.75 -10.35 -29.73
C ARG A 85 -9.65 -10.97 -30.62
N ALA A 86 -9.38 -12.26 -30.46
CA ALA A 86 -10.00 -13.31 -31.25
C ALA A 86 -9.58 -13.28 -32.74
N GLY A 87 -8.65 -14.17 -33.09
CA GLY A 87 -8.61 -14.84 -34.38
C GLY A 87 -7.96 -14.11 -35.56
N ARG A 88 -6.76 -14.54 -35.96
CA ARG A 88 -6.55 -15.12 -37.30
C ARG A 88 -5.22 -15.85 -37.41
N THR A 89 -5.33 -17.16 -37.58
CA THR A 89 -4.34 -18.07 -38.15
C THR A 89 -3.77 -17.50 -39.44
N GLN A 90 -2.43 -17.46 -39.59
CA GLN A 90 -1.81 -17.50 -40.91
C GLN A 90 -1.07 -18.83 -41.06
N ARG A 91 -1.79 -19.81 -41.61
CA ARG A 91 -1.21 -20.96 -42.33
C ARG A 91 -1.26 -20.61 -43.81
N SER A 92 -0.10 -20.50 -44.45
CA SER A 92 0.22 -21.26 -45.68
C SER A 92 1.61 -20.89 -46.21
N SER A 93 2.45 -21.91 -46.32
CA SER A 93 3.60 -21.96 -47.24
C SER A 93 3.08 -22.07 -48.69
N PRO A 94 3.87 -21.68 -49.70
CA PRO A 94 4.28 -22.72 -50.63
C PRO A 94 5.75 -22.69 -51.06
N ASP A 95 6.21 -23.91 -51.24
CA ASP A 95 7.45 -24.46 -51.78
C ASP A 95 7.80 -23.96 -53.19
N LYS A 96 9.09 -23.75 -53.48
CA LYS A 96 9.70 -23.96 -54.80
C LYS A 96 11.24 -24.12 -54.71
N ARG A 97 11.63 -25.39 -54.64
CA ARG A 97 12.95 -25.97 -54.96
C ARG A 97 13.52 -25.48 -56.31
N ILE A 98 14.85 -25.27 -56.38
CA ILE A 98 15.81 -25.76 -57.43
C ILE A 98 17.24 -25.76 -56.78
N ARG A 99 17.81 -26.90 -56.34
CA ARG A 99 18.93 -27.71 -56.94
C ARG A 99 20.08 -26.87 -57.56
N SER A 100 21.38 -27.06 -57.32
CA SER A 100 22.18 -28.28 -57.13
C SER A 100 23.64 -27.99 -56.68
N ASN A 101 24.25 -28.99 -56.04
CA ASN A 101 25.67 -29.21 -55.67
C ASN A 101 26.74 -28.78 -56.69
N THR A 102 27.94 -28.41 -56.20
CA THR A 102 29.19 -29.20 -56.33
C THR A 102 30.38 -28.65 -55.51
N ARG A 103 31.01 -29.58 -54.76
CA ARG A 103 32.45 -29.85 -54.56
C ARG A 103 33.38 -28.92 -53.73
N SER A 104 33.80 -29.50 -52.60
CA SER A 104 35.17 -29.75 -52.11
C SER A 104 36.30 -28.73 -52.31
N ALA A 105 37.00 -28.52 -51.19
CA ALA A 105 38.45 -28.71 -50.98
C ALA A 105 39.21 -27.48 -50.46
N ASP A 106 39.88 -27.75 -49.33
CA ASP A 106 41.23 -27.33 -48.95
C ASP A 106 41.50 -26.03 -48.18
N ASN A 107 41.97 -26.30 -46.95
CA ASN A 107 42.86 -25.51 -46.11
C ASN A 107 44.01 -24.84 -46.88
N MET A 108 44.40 -23.63 -46.47
CA MET A 108 45.77 -23.30 -46.02
C MET A 108 45.88 -21.81 -45.69
N LYS A 109 45.97 -21.48 -44.39
CA LYS A 109 47.17 -20.88 -43.77
C LYS A 109 46.98 -20.68 -42.29
#